data_AF-A0A235F9H0-F1
#
_entry.id   AF-A0A235F9H0-F1
#
_cell.length_a   1.000
_cell.length_b   1.000
_cell.length_c   1.000
_cell.angle_alpha   90.00
_cell.angle_beta   90.00
_cell.angle_gamma   90.00
#
_symmetry.space_group_name_H-M   'P 1'
#
loop_
_entity.id
_entity.type
_entity.pdbx_description
1 polymer ?
#
loop_
_entity_poly.entity_id
_entity_poly.type
_entity_poly.pdbx_seq_one_letter_code
_entity_poly.pdbx_strand_id
1 'polypeptide(L)'
;MKEKIALIRTDLAMIKNAMSRYRKGLEGFNRKLFDISFNKVLAAKHSVEMDGMEMIMMHRSLNMYAHALSKAGKRIEAEHYYRLSKWIDQTRARFQQTYGPKIEKAASAATLTA
;
A
#
# COMPACT_ATOMS: atom_id res chain seq x y z
N MET A 1 6.84 12.67 -6.08
CA MET A 1 5.81 13.16 -5.14
C MET A 1 5.62 12.09 -4.06
N LYS A 2 5.55 12.46 -2.78
CA LYS A 2 5.32 11.52 -1.67
C LYS A 2 4.22 12.08 -0.75
N GLU A 3 3.45 11.20 -0.15
CA GLU A 3 2.45 11.53 0.86
C GLU A 3 2.99 11.15 2.25
N LYS A 4 2.78 12.02 3.23
CA LYS A 4 3.09 11.72 4.63
C LYS A 4 1.90 11.03 5.29
N ILE A 5 2.05 9.75 5.60
CA ILE A 5 1.04 8.96 6.30
C ILE A 5 1.33 9.01 7.80
N ALA A 6 0.42 9.61 8.58
CA ALA A 6 0.49 9.58 10.04
C ALA A 6 0.01 8.21 10.54
N LEU A 7 0.82 7.56 11.38
CA LEU A 7 0.55 6.22 11.90
C LEU A 7 0.67 6.23 13.42
N ILE A 8 -0.36 5.75 14.11
CA ILE A 8 -0.24 5.47 15.54
C ILE A 8 0.69 4.26 15.76
N ARG A 9 1.21 4.09 16.98
CA ARG A 9 2.19 3.04 17.29
C ARG A 9 1.67 1.63 16.96
N THR A 10 0.39 1.37 17.22
CA THR A 10 -0.25 0.07 16.95
C THR A 10 -0.31 -0.23 15.45
N ASP A 11 -0.77 0.72 14.65
CA ASP A 11 -0.85 0.58 13.18
C ASP A 11 0.53 0.34 12.59
N LEU A 12 1.54 1.08 13.07
CA LEU A 12 2.91 0.90 12.61
C LEU A 12 3.44 -0.51 12.93
N ALA A 13 3.16 -1.04 14.12
CA ALA A 13 3.53 -2.41 14.48
C ALA A 13 2.83 -3.45 13.59
N MET A 14 1.54 -3.26 13.33
CA MET A 14 0.78 -4.11 12.40
C MET A 14 1.37 -4.09 10.99
N ILE A 15 1.68 -2.91 10.46
CA ILE A 15 2.29 -2.76 9.13
C ILE A 15 3.65 -3.48 9.09
N LYS A 16 4.51 -3.27 10.10
CA LYS A 16 5.81 -3.95 10.19
C LYS A 16 5.66 -5.47 10.18
N ASN A 17 4.72 -6.01 10.94
CA ASN A 17 4.45 -7.45 11.00
C ASN A 17 3.95 -8.00 9.65
N ALA A 18 2.96 -7.34 9.05
CA ALA A 18 2.40 -7.75 7.77
C ALA A 18 3.45 -7.70 6.65
N MET A 19 4.22 -6.61 6.56
CA MET A 19 5.27 -6.47 5.54
C MET A 19 6.42 -7.46 5.75
N SER A 20 6.84 -7.70 6.99
CA SER A 20 7.84 -8.72 7.31
C SER A 20 7.38 -10.12 6.87
N ARG A 21 6.10 -10.46 7.08
CA ARG A 21 5.54 -11.73 6.63
C ARG A 21 5.46 -11.82 5.11
N TYR A 22 4.99 -10.76 4.45
CA TYR A 22 4.90 -10.70 2.98
C TYR A 22 6.27 -10.86 2.31
N ARG A 23 7.28 -10.17 2.84
CA ARG A 23 8.67 -10.22 2.37
C ARG A 23 9.24 -11.64 2.28
N LYS A 24 8.86 -12.53 3.20
CA LYS A 24 9.36 -13.92 3.22
C LYS A 24 8.99 -14.72 1.98
N GLY A 25 7.91 -14.34 1.29
CA GLY A 25 7.48 -14.97 0.03
C GLY A 25 8.00 -14.28 -1.23
N LEU A 26 8.85 -13.25 -1.09
CA LEU A 26 9.42 -12.53 -2.23
C LEU A 26 10.85 -12.97 -2.49
N GLU A 27 11.22 -13.05 -3.77
CA GLU A 27 12.55 -13.42 -4.22
C GLU A 27 13.09 -12.45 -5.27
N GLY A 28 14.41 -12.50 -5.50
CA GLY A 28 15.10 -11.75 -6.55
C GLY A 28 14.81 -10.25 -6.53
N PHE A 29 14.46 -9.71 -7.69
CA PHE A 29 14.23 -8.29 -7.90
C PHE A 29 12.98 -7.76 -7.17
N ASN A 30 11.92 -8.57 -7.07
CA ASN A 30 10.69 -8.19 -6.37
C ASN A 30 10.95 -7.94 -4.89
N ARG A 31 11.80 -8.76 -4.27
CA ARG A 31 12.23 -8.54 -2.88
C ARG A 31 13.05 -7.26 -2.73
N LYS A 32 13.96 -6.99 -3.65
CA LYS A 32 14.77 -5.74 -3.61
C LYS A 32 13.90 -4.49 -3.71
N LEU A 33 12.93 -4.47 -4.63
CA LEU A 33 11.98 -3.37 -4.75
C LEU A 33 11.11 -3.21 -3.49
N PHE A 34 10.64 -4.31 -2.93
CA PHE A 34 9.85 -4.30 -1.71
C PHE A 34 10.65 -3.80 -0.49
N ASP A 35 11.93 -4.14 -0.41
CA ASP A 35 12.80 -3.77 0.70
C ASP A 35 12.98 -2.26 0.82
N ILE A 36 12.88 -1.50 -0.28
CA ILE A 36 12.89 -0.04 -0.26
C ILE A 36 11.73 0.49 0.60
N SER A 37 10.51 0.06 0.29
CA SER A 37 9.29 0.43 1.04
C SER A 37 9.35 -0.07 2.49
N PHE A 38 9.81 -1.30 2.70
CA PHE A 38 9.87 -1.91 4.01
C PHE A 38 10.87 -1.20 4.94
N ASN A 39 12.04 -0.84 4.44
CA ASN A 39 13.05 -0.12 5.22
C ASN A 39 12.54 1.25 5.68
N LYS A 40 11.75 1.96 4.85
CA LYS A 40 11.09 3.20 5.27
C LYS A 40 10.13 2.99 6.44
N VAL A 41 9.32 1.94 6.39
CA VAL A 41 8.42 1.58 7.51
C VAL A 41 9.22 1.23 8.76
N LEU A 42 10.31 0.47 8.63
CA LEU A 42 11.16 0.11 9.77
C LEU A 42 11.72 1.35 10.47
N ALA A 43 12.19 2.33 9.70
CA ALA A 43 12.72 3.60 10.19
C ALA A 43 11.65 4.58 10.73
N ALA A 44 10.37 4.38 10.38
CA ALA A 44 9.28 5.26 10.80
C ALA A 44 9.04 5.17 12.32
N LYS A 45 8.69 6.30 12.94
CA LYS A 45 8.28 6.42 14.36
C LYS A 45 6.79 6.72 14.51
N HIS A 46 6.34 7.81 13.90
CA HIS A 46 4.95 8.31 13.98
C HIS A 46 4.34 8.61 12.61
N SER A 47 5.16 8.62 11.56
CA SER A 47 4.73 8.86 10.20
C SER A 47 5.73 8.25 9.24
N VAL A 48 5.27 7.94 8.04
CA VAL A 48 6.11 7.47 6.94
C VAL A 48 5.76 8.21 5.66
N GLU A 49 6.77 8.63 4.91
CA GLU A 49 6.58 9.22 3.58
C GLU A 49 6.59 8.12 2.52
N MET A 50 5.51 8.03 1.76
CA MET A 50 5.34 7.01 0.74
C MET A 50 4.80 7.56 -0.56
N ASP A 51 5.25 6.98 -1.66
CA ASP A 51 4.57 7.15 -2.96
C ASP A 51 3.44 6.12 -3.15
N GLY A 52 2.71 6.25 -4.27
CA GLY A 52 1.58 5.38 -4.58
C GLY A 52 1.96 3.90 -4.71
N MET A 53 3.16 3.57 -5.21
CA MET A 53 3.62 2.18 -5.34
C MET A 53 3.99 1.58 -3.99
N GLU A 54 4.64 2.37 -3.13
CA GLU A 54 4.98 1.95 -1.77
C GLU A 54 3.71 1.69 -0.94
N MET A 55 2.67 2.53 -1.10
CA MET A 55 1.35 2.29 -0.50
C MET A 55 0.68 1.01 -1.03
N ILE A 56 0.83 0.67 -2.31
CA ILE A 56 0.33 -0.61 -2.86
C ILE A 56 1.01 -1.79 -2.17
N MET A 57 2.33 -1.75 -1.98
CA MET A 57 3.06 -2.81 -1.30
C MET A 57 2.60 -2.98 0.16
N MET A 58 2.36 -1.86 0.86
CA MET A 58 1.83 -1.87 2.21
C MET A 58 0.42 -2.47 2.26
N HIS A 59 -0.48 -2.01 1.38
CA HIS A 59 -1.84 -2.51 1.26
C HIS A 59 -1.86 -4.02 0.99
N ARG A 60 -1.10 -4.49 0.00
CA ARG A 60 -1.00 -5.93 -0.34
C ARG A 60 -0.51 -6.77 0.84
N SER A 61 0.49 -6.27 1.57
CA SER A 61 1.04 -6.96 2.74
C SER A 61 -0.01 -7.12 3.85
N LEU A 62 -0.72 -6.02 4.18
CA LEU A 62 -1.77 -6.01 5.19
C LEU A 62 -2.93 -6.94 4.82
N ASN A 63 -3.37 -6.88 3.56
CA ASN A 63 -4.47 -7.70 3.07
C ASN A 63 -4.12 -9.20 3.08
N MET A 64 -2.93 -9.58 2.60
CA MET A 64 -2.45 -10.96 2.66
C MET A 64 -2.38 -11.47 4.10
N TYR A 65 -1.87 -10.66 5.03
CA TYR A 65 -1.78 -11.03 6.43
C TYR A 65 -3.16 -11.18 7.08
N ALA A 66 -4.10 -10.27 6.78
CA ALA A 66 -5.49 -10.38 7.21
C ALA A 66 -6.15 -11.68 6.73
N HIS A 67 -5.94 -12.06 5.46
CA HIS A 67 -6.43 -13.33 4.94
C HIS A 67 -5.83 -14.53 5.67
N ALA A 68 -4.53 -14.52 5.96
CA ALA A 68 -3.88 -15.59 6.72
C ALA A 68 -4.45 -15.73 8.14
N LEU A 69 -4.67 -14.61 8.84
CA LEU A 69 -5.30 -14.59 10.17
C LEU A 69 -6.74 -15.12 10.13
N SER A 70 -7.52 -14.70 9.14
CA SER A 70 -8.90 -15.15 8.95
C SER A 70 -8.97 -16.66 8.73
N LYS A 71 -8.09 -17.20 7.89
CA LYS A 71 -7.97 -18.66 7.66
C LYS A 71 -7.56 -19.43 8.93
N ALA A 72 -6.81 -18.79 9.83
CA ALA A 72 -6.43 -19.36 11.13
C ALA A 72 -7.52 -19.21 12.22
N GLY A 73 -8.72 -18.72 11.88
CA GLY A 73 -9.82 -18.50 12.84
C GLY A 73 -9.70 -17.21 13.66
N LYS A 74 -8.65 -16.41 13.47
CA LYS A 74 -8.38 -15.15 14.20
C LYS A 74 -9.13 -13.98 13.57
N ARG A 75 -10.46 -14.03 13.64
CA ARG A 75 -11.36 -13.13 12.91
C ARG A 75 -11.23 -11.67 13.34
N ILE A 76 -11.16 -11.40 14.65
CA ILE A 76 -11.07 -10.04 15.19
C ILE A 76 -9.76 -9.38 14.76
N GLU A 77 -8.64 -10.11 14.91
CA GLU A 77 -7.34 -9.61 14.46
C GLU A 77 -7.32 -9.39 12.96
N ALA A 78 -7.83 -10.33 12.17
CA ALA A 78 -7.94 -10.17 10.71
C ALA A 78 -8.70 -8.89 10.33
N GLU A 79 -9.79 -8.58 11.03
CA GLU A 79 -10.58 -7.37 10.79
C GLU A 79 -9.76 -6.09 11.00
N HIS A 80 -8.95 -6.02 12.05
CA HIS A 80 -8.06 -4.86 12.26
C HIS A 80 -7.10 -4.67 11.09
N TYR A 81 -6.50 -5.75 10.57
CA TYR A 81 -5.62 -5.66 9.40
C TYR A 81 -6.37 -5.28 8.12
N TYR A 82 -7.59 -5.77 7.90
CA TYR A 82 -8.42 -5.34 6.76
C TYR A 82 -8.80 -3.87 6.83
N ARG A 83 -9.20 -3.37 8.00
CA ARG A 83 -9.54 -1.95 8.21
C ARG A 83 -8.34 -1.05 7.91
N LEU A 84 -7.16 -1.40 8.45
CA LEU A 84 -5.93 -0.65 8.19
C LEU A 84 -5.54 -0.71 6.71
N SER A 85 -5.63 -1.89 6.09
CA SER A 85 -5.43 -2.09 4.65
C SER A 85 -6.32 -1.18 3.81
N LYS A 86 -7.63 -1.11 4.13
CA LYS A 86 -8.60 -0.27 3.42
C LYS A 86 -8.29 1.22 3.58
N TRP A 87 -7.89 1.65 4.76
CA TRP A 87 -7.51 3.04 5.01
C TRP A 87 -6.26 3.46 4.22
N ILE A 88 -5.25 2.58 4.11
CA ILE A 88 -4.07 2.80 3.27
C ILE A 88 -4.46 2.93 1.79
N ASP A 89 -5.32 2.05 1.28
CA ASP A 89 -5.74 2.12 -0.13
C ASP A 89 -6.58 3.37 -0.44
N GLN A 90 -7.42 3.80 0.50
CA GLN A 90 -8.13 5.09 0.39
C GLN A 90 -7.18 6.28 0.37
N THR A 91 -6.13 6.26 1.18
CA THR A 91 -5.08 7.29 1.18
C THR A 91 -4.33 7.30 -0.15
N ARG A 92 -3.99 6.12 -0.68
CA ARG A 92 -3.40 5.98 -2.02
C ARG A 92 -4.31 6.52 -3.11
N ALA A 93 -5.60 6.20 -3.08
CA ALA A 93 -6.57 6.67 -4.06
C ALA A 93 -6.65 8.20 -4.07
N ARG A 94 -6.70 8.83 -2.89
CA ARG A 94 -6.63 10.30 -2.78
C ARG A 94 -5.33 10.86 -3.35
N PHE A 95 -4.19 10.28 -2.98
CA PHE A 95 -2.88 10.69 -3.50
C PHE A 95 -2.83 10.60 -5.04
N GLN A 96 -3.37 9.52 -5.64
CA GLN A 96 -3.43 9.37 -7.09
C GLN A 96 -4.44 10.30 -7.76
N GLN A 97 -5.54 10.67 -7.09
CA GLN A 97 -6.46 11.68 -7.62
C GLN A 97 -5.80 13.06 -7.68
N THR A 98 -4.98 13.40 -6.69
CA THR A 98 -4.29 14.70 -6.62
C THR A 98 -3.08 14.76 -7.55
N TYR A 99 -2.27 13.70 -7.59
CA TYR A 99 -0.93 13.72 -8.22
C TYR A 99 -0.74 12.69 -9.33
N GLY A 100 -1.73 11.85 -9.59
CA GLY A 100 -1.67 10.87 -10.66
C GLY A 100 -1.76 11.55 -12.04
N PRO A 101 -1.27 10.86 -13.09
CA PRO A 101 -1.42 11.34 -14.45
C PRO A 101 -2.91 11.48 -14.78
N LYS A 102 -3.34 12.71 -15.09
CA LYS A 102 -4.67 12.97 -15.58
C LYS A 102 -4.67 12.64 -17.06
N ILE A 103 -5.33 11.55 -17.44
CA ILE A 103 -5.62 11.29 -18.84
C ILE A 103 -6.66 12.33 -19.24
N GLU A 104 -6.23 13.42 -19.84
CA GLU A 104 -7.16 14.24 -20.63
C GLU A 104 -7.73 13.29 -21.69
N LYS A 105 -9.06 13.13 -21.70
CA LYS A 105 -9.71 12.44 -22.81
C LYS A 105 -9.31 13.20 -24.07
N ALA A 106 -8.34 12.67 -24.82
CA ALA A 106 -8.09 13.13 -26.16
C ALA A 106 -9.44 13.02 -26.88
N ALA A 107 -10.02 14.16 -27.25
CA ALA A 107 -11.14 14.17 -28.17
C ALA A 107 -10.65 13.39 -29.39
N SER A 108 -11.22 12.20 -29.59
CA SER A 108 -10.97 11.38 -30.77
C SER A 108 -11.15 12.28 -31.98
N ALA A 109 -10.05 12.61 -32.65
CA ALA A 109 -10.07 13.39 -33.87
C ALA A 109 -11.02 12.68 -34.83
N ALA A 110 -12.18 13.30 -35.08
CA ALA A 110 -13.08 12.82 -36.10
C ALA A 110 -12.28 12.79 -37.40
N THR A 111 -12.14 11.60 -37.97
CA THR A 111 -11.50 11.32 -39.24
C THR A 111 -11.98 12.34 -40.27
N LEU A 112 -11.08 13.23 -40.72
CA LEU A 112 -11.29 14.02 -41.93
C LEU A 112 -11.26 13.04 -43.10
N THR A 113 -12.44 12.61 -43.56
CA THR A 113 -12.58 11.97 -44.86
C THR A 113 -12.23 13.01 -45.93
N ALA A 114 -11.16 12.70 -46.67
CA ALA A 114 -10.67 13.43 -47.83
C ALA A 114 -11.63 13.36 -49.02
#